data_AF-A0A8T1Q1D4-F1
#
_entry.id   AF-A0A8T1Q1D4-F1
#
_cell.length_a   1.000
_cell.length_b   1.000
_cell.length_c   1.000
_cell.angle_alpha   90.00
_cell.angle_beta   90.00
_cell.angle_gamma   90.00
#
_symmetry.space_group_name_H-M   'P 1'
#
loop_
_entity.id
_entity.type
_entity.pdbx_description
1 polymer ?
#
loop_
_entity_poly.entity_id
_entity_poly.type
_entity_poly.pdbx_seq_one_letter_code
_entity_poly.pdbx_strand_id
1 'polypeptide(L)'
;MSRNQRLRYNPPSQGSESAESGIFNERVLVLLFETIRWDIHTLCSASSVNRKLRAIAKRLLWRQVCLNRAPRMVATLANGTPNGRFCGGWHALAKLMFFCCGCESTRHFKVSKPSPGHFAKASRFSKTSGRSFLAKKCRADLLYVSDPCEHPTGDKEDDLGIYRGVFKGFSRSRTRACLIGRQVGLEEGMRCPYCGARVWSMTTAGLVPKSAARRLGSHSGGLDYFVCVNGHLHGTCWLVPLSSDEDEDEPEDEEEEVSEGDGGIREVDNQDRTSASDMGMEFKGRGKMEMGNSLVGPHEVLVGIHQRSEVLSS
;
A
#
# COMPACT_ATOMS: atom_id res chain seq x y z
N MET A 1 54.92 -7.51 -66.41
CA MET A 1 53.74 -8.23 -65.88
C MET A 1 53.33 -7.48 -64.60
N SER A 2 52.17 -6.83 -64.44
CA SER A 2 50.77 -7.32 -64.57
C SER A 2 50.55 -8.50 -63.60
N ARG A 3 49.68 -8.53 -62.58
CA ARG A 3 48.46 -7.79 -62.13
C ARG A 3 48.44 -7.83 -60.56
N ASN A 4 47.56 -7.18 -59.77
CA ASN A 4 46.36 -6.35 -59.99
C ASN A 4 46.08 -5.43 -58.77
N GLN A 5 45.16 -4.47 -58.88
CA GLN A 5 44.48 -3.84 -57.73
C GLN A 5 43.23 -4.64 -57.30
N ARG A 6 42.87 -4.59 -56.00
CA ARG A 6 41.46 -4.61 -55.56
C ARG A 6 41.25 -3.66 -54.37
N LEU A 7 40.56 -2.56 -54.66
CA LEU A 7 39.96 -1.69 -53.64
C LEU A 7 38.98 -2.49 -52.79
N ARG A 8 39.12 -2.45 -51.45
CA ARG A 8 38.11 -3.01 -50.55
C ARG A 8 36.92 -2.06 -50.50
N TYR A 9 35.80 -2.50 -51.05
CA TYR A 9 34.51 -1.82 -50.95
C TYR A 9 34.02 -1.94 -49.50
N ASN A 10 33.95 -0.84 -48.76
CA ASN A 10 33.18 -0.80 -47.52
C ASN A 10 31.70 -0.71 -47.91
N PRO A 11 30.84 -1.68 -47.53
CA PRO A 11 29.40 -1.45 -47.59
C PRO A 11 29.07 -0.32 -46.61
N PRO A 12 28.09 0.55 -46.92
CA PRO A 12 27.60 1.49 -45.93
C PRO A 12 27.10 0.69 -44.74
N SER A 13 27.54 1.08 -43.53
CA SER A 13 26.96 0.56 -42.30
C SER A 13 25.47 0.84 -42.35
N GLN A 14 24.65 -0.20 -42.56
CA GLN A 14 23.23 -0.11 -42.28
C GLN A 14 23.13 0.34 -40.83
N GLY A 15 22.68 1.58 -40.64
CA GLY A 15 22.25 2.01 -39.33
C GLY A 15 21.28 0.96 -38.83
N SER A 16 21.49 0.47 -37.61
CA SER A 16 20.49 -0.32 -36.93
C SER A 16 19.31 0.61 -36.63
N GLU A 17 18.49 0.84 -37.65
CA GLU A 17 17.11 1.28 -37.45
C GLU A 17 16.50 0.23 -36.54
N SER A 18 16.23 0.64 -35.30
CA SER A 18 15.67 -0.22 -34.29
C SER A 18 14.25 -0.61 -34.72
N ALA A 19 14.15 -1.72 -35.44
CA ALA A 19 12.92 -2.35 -35.92
C ALA A 19 12.10 -2.97 -34.75
N GLU A 20 12.10 -2.32 -33.59
CA GLU A 20 11.55 -2.79 -32.33
C GLU A 20 10.74 -1.70 -31.59
N SER A 21 10.34 -0.63 -32.29
CA SER A 21 9.42 0.38 -31.76
C SER A 21 7.95 -0.08 -31.77
N GLY A 22 7.67 -1.36 -31.46
CA GLY A 22 6.31 -1.96 -31.43
C GLY A 22 5.31 -1.35 -30.44
N ILE A 23 5.69 -0.27 -29.76
CA ILE A 23 4.81 0.67 -29.08
C ILE A 23 5.25 2.04 -29.58
N PHE A 24 4.44 2.59 -30.49
CA PHE A 24 4.70 3.86 -31.17
C PHE A 24 4.28 5.07 -30.31
N ASN A 25 3.21 4.93 -29.53
CA ASN A 25 2.67 6.01 -28.69
C ASN A 25 2.13 5.47 -27.36
N GLU A 26 2.78 5.84 -26.26
CA GLU A 26 2.41 5.42 -24.90
C GLU A 26 1.03 5.96 -24.45
N ARG A 27 0.54 7.05 -25.07
CA ARG A 27 -0.79 7.61 -24.79
C ARG A 27 -1.89 6.65 -25.24
N VAL A 28 -1.67 5.83 -26.28
CA VAL A 28 -2.62 4.80 -26.71
C VAL A 28 -2.79 3.73 -25.63
N LEU A 29 -1.72 3.37 -24.92
CA LEU A 29 -1.82 2.47 -23.77
C LEU A 29 -2.61 3.09 -22.62
N VAL A 30 -2.42 4.38 -22.33
CA VAL A 30 -3.20 5.09 -21.30
C VAL A 30 -4.70 5.08 -21.64
N LEU A 31 -5.06 5.39 -22.89
CA LEU A 31 -6.45 5.35 -23.37
C LEU A 31 -7.03 3.93 -23.34
N LEU A 32 -6.25 2.91 -23.71
CA LEU A 32 -6.66 1.51 -23.62
C LEU A 32 -6.91 1.08 -22.17
N PHE A 33 -6.06 1.51 -21.22
CA PHE A 33 -6.28 1.24 -19.80
C PHE A 33 -7.48 2.00 -19.25
N GLU A 34 -7.79 3.18 -19.78
CA GLU A 34 -9.00 3.94 -19.44
C GLU A 34 -10.28 3.23 -19.91
N THR A 35 -10.33 2.70 -21.14
CA THR A 35 -11.53 1.97 -21.64
C THR A 35 -11.82 0.69 -20.87
N ILE A 36 -10.80 -0.03 -20.39
CA ILE A 36 -10.97 -1.19 -19.49
C ILE A 36 -11.12 -0.80 -18.00
N ARG A 37 -11.37 0.48 -17.70
CA ARG A 37 -11.57 1.03 -16.34
C ARG A 37 -10.41 0.73 -15.37
N TRP A 38 -9.19 0.79 -15.88
CA TRP A 38 -7.94 0.54 -15.15
C TRP A 38 -7.87 -0.82 -14.45
N ASP A 39 -8.35 -1.88 -15.11
CA ASP A 39 -8.24 -3.24 -14.57
C ASP A 39 -6.81 -3.61 -14.17
N ILE A 40 -6.67 -3.96 -12.89
CA ILE A 40 -5.40 -4.22 -12.23
C ILE A 40 -4.77 -5.53 -12.72
N HIS A 41 -5.59 -6.52 -13.07
CA HIS A 41 -5.10 -7.81 -13.55
C HIS A 41 -4.45 -7.66 -14.93
N THR A 42 -5.11 -6.94 -15.85
CA THR A 42 -4.58 -6.59 -17.17
C THR A 42 -3.30 -5.76 -17.07
N LEU A 43 -3.22 -4.83 -16.11
CA LEU A 43 -2.01 -4.01 -15.90
C LEU A 43 -0.83 -4.87 -15.41
N CYS A 44 -1.07 -5.78 -14.46
CA CYS A 44 -0.08 -6.77 -14.01
C CYS A 44 0.39 -7.69 -15.15
N SER A 45 -0.53 -8.23 -15.94
CA SER A 45 -0.22 -9.08 -17.10
C SER A 45 0.60 -8.32 -18.15
N ALA A 46 0.16 -7.14 -18.57
CA ALA A 46 0.90 -6.30 -19.52
C ALA A 46 2.32 -5.95 -19.03
N SER A 47 2.48 -5.64 -17.74
CA SER A 47 3.78 -5.39 -17.11
C SER A 47 4.71 -6.61 -17.08
N SER A 48 4.16 -7.81 -17.28
CA SER A 48 4.87 -9.08 -17.25
C SER A 48 5.32 -9.53 -18.63
N VAL A 49 4.61 -9.15 -19.71
CA VAL A 49 4.88 -9.56 -21.11
C VAL A 49 6.31 -9.22 -21.58
N ASN A 50 6.78 -7.98 -21.43
CA ASN A 50 8.13 -7.61 -21.87
C ASN A 50 8.73 -6.42 -21.09
N ARG A 51 10.04 -6.19 -21.29
CA ARG A 51 10.80 -5.13 -20.59
C ARG A 51 10.28 -3.72 -20.90
N LYS A 52 9.83 -3.46 -22.13
CA LYS A 52 9.33 -2.14 -22.57
C LYS A 52 7.99 -1.79 -21.90
N LEU A 53 7.02 -2.72 -21.91
CA LEU A 53 5.75 -2.58 -21.18
C LEU A 53 5.98 -2.43 -19.68
N ARG A 54 6.91 -3.22 -19.09
CA ARG A 54 7.29 -3.08 -17.68
C ARG A 54 7.85 -1.70 -17.35
N ALA A 55 8.67 -1.12 -18.24
CA ALA A 55 9.21 0.23 -18.07
C ALA A 55 8.12 1.31 -18.19
N ILE A 56 7.21 1.19 -19.16
CA ILE A 56 6.05 2.08 -19.34
C ILE A 56 5.13 2.01 -18.12
N ALA A 57 4.86 0.81 -17.59
CA ALA A 57 4.07 0.64 -16.38
C ALA A 57 4.72 1.34 -15.18
N LYS A 58 6.02 1.09 -14.94
CA LYS A 58 6.83 1.74 -13.89
C LYS A 58 6.82 3.27 -13.97
N ARG A 59 6.87 3.85 -15.17
CA ARG A 59 6.93 5.31 -15.38
C ARG A 59 5.54 5.98 -15.41
N LEU A 60 4.52 5.33 -15.97
CA LEU A 60 3.23 5.95 -16.29
C LEU A 60 2.02 5.20 -15.71
N LEU A 61 1.83 3.91 -16.02
CA LEU A 61 0.54 3.24 -15.77
C LEU A 61 0.21 3.12 -14.29
N TRP A 62 1.20 2.79 -13.42
CA TRP A 62 0.97 2.73 -11.97
C TRP A 62 0.54 4.08 -11.37
N ARG A 63 1.03 5.19 -11.93
CA ARG A 63 0.60 6.54 -11.53
C ARG A 63 -0.85 6.79 -11.93
N GLN A 64 -1.22 6.44 -13.15
CA GLN A 64 -2.56 6.71 -13.67
C GLN A 64 -3.64 5.86 -12.98
N VAL A 65 -3.38 4.57 -12.70
CA VAL A 65 -4.34 3.76 -11.91
C VAL A 65 -4.52 4.31 -10.50
N CYS A 66 -3.47 4.81 -9.83
CA CYS A 66 -3.60 5.44 -8.51
C CYS A 66 -4.45 6.73 -8.57
N LEU A 67 -4.20 7.58 -9.57
CA LEU A 67 -4.94 8.83 -9.79
C LEU A 67 -6.42 8.56 -10.10
N ASN A 68 -6.72 7.56 -10.92
CA ASN A 68 -8.08 7.14 -11.23
C ASN A 68 -8.79 6.56 -10.01
N ARG A 69 -8.11 5.68 -9.24
CA ARG A 69 -8.73 4.95 -8.13
C ARG A 69 -9.00 5.81 -6.89
N ALA A 70 -8.12 6.75 -6.55
CA ALA A 70 -8.22 7.51 -5.31
C ALA A 70 -7.71 8.97 -5.45
N PRO A 71 -8.28 9.78 -6.37
CA PRO A 71 -7.73 11.09 -6.75
C PRO A 71 -7.53 12.03 -5.56
N ARG A 72 -8.51 12.11 -4.64
CA ARG A 72 -8.44 12.96 -3.43
C ARG A 72 -7.32 12.55 -2.47
N MET A 73 -7.05 11.24 -2.34
CA MET A 73 -5.95 10.72 -1.51
C MET A 73 -4.60 11.01 -2.17
N VAL A 74 -4.46 10.69 -3.46
CA VAL A 74 -3.22 10.94 -4.21
C VAL A 74 -2.85 12.42 -4.19
N ALA A 75 -3.80 13.33 -4.44
CA ALA A 75 -3.57 14.77 -4.37
C ALA A 75 -3.13 15.24 -2.96
N THR A 76 -3.76 14.70 -1.90
CA THR A 76 -3.38 15.00 -0.51
C THR A 76 -1.97 14.54 -0.18
N LEU A 77 -1.60 13.32 -0.59
CA LEU A 77 -0.29 12.71 -0.34
C LEU A 77 0.83 13.37 -1.17
N ALA A 78 0.53 13.79 -2.40
CA ALA A 78 1.46 14.48 -3.30
C ALA A 78 1.73 15.95 -2.92
N ASN A 79 1.20 16.44 -1.79
CA ASN A 79 1.24 17.86 -1.39
C ASN A 79 0.69 18.81 -2.47
N GLY A 80 -0.30 18.37 -3.26
CA GLY A 80 -0.81 19.13 -4.40
C GLY A 80 0.16 19.26 -5.58
N THR A 81 1.38 18.70 -5.52
CA THR A 81 2.34 18.79 -6.61
C THR A 81 2.00 17.78 -7.73
N PRO A 82 1.86 18.18 -9.00
CA PRO A 82 1.44 17.29 -10.08
C PRO A 82 2.36 16.06 -10.27
N ASN A 83 3.65 16.21 -9.98
CA ASN A 83 4.68 15.17 -10.09
C ASN A 83 5.23 14.75 -8.72
N GLY A 84 4.41 14.81 -7.67
CA GLY A 84 4.79 14.44 -6.31
C GLY A 84 5.48 13.06 -6.24
N ARG A 85 6.68 13.03 -5.65
CA ARG A 85 7.44 11.80 -5.45
C ARG A 85 6.96 11.11 -4.19
N PHE A 86 6.32 9.95 -4.36
CA PHE A 86 5.94 9.07 -3.26
C PHE A 86 7.19 8.33 -2.76
N CYS A 87 7.36 8.25 -1.45
CA CYS A 87 8.38 7.41 -0.84
C CYS A 87 8.06 5.93 -1.17
N GLY A 88 8.98 5.20 -1.80
CA GLY A 88 8.70 3.89 -2.40
C GLY A 88 8.05 3.92 -3.79
N GLY A 89 7.57 5.08 -4.27
CA GLY A 89 7.09 5.29 -5.64
C GLY A 89 5.68 4.77 -5.95
N TRP A 90 5.21 5.06 -7.16
CA TRP A 90 3.83 4.77 -7.60
C TRP A 90 3.46 3.28 -7.59
N HIS A 91 4.41 2.38 -7.85
CA HIS A 91 4.16 0.94 -7.80
C HIS A 91 3.86 0.46 -6.38
N ALA A 92 4.52 1.03 -5.36
CA ALA A 92 4.27 0.70 -3.96
C ALA A 92 2.90 1.23 -3.51
N LEU A 93 2.53 2.45 -3.93
CA LEU A 93 1.20 3.00 -3.69
C LEU A 93 0.10 2.16 -4.38
N ALA A 94 0.33 1.71 -5.62
CA ALA A 94 -0.59 0.82 -6.31
C ALA A 94 -0.72 -0.53 -5.59
N LYS A 95 0.40 -1.18 -5.23
CA LYS A 95 0.37 -2.43 -4.45
C LYS A 95 -0.38 -2.22 -3.12
N LEU A 96 -0.14 -1.10 -2.44
CA LEU A 96 -0.87 -0.71 -1.24
C LEU A 96 -2.36 -0.44 -1.47
N MET A 97 -2.79 0.05 -2.64
CA MET A 97 -4.21 0.21 -2.94
C MET A 97 -4.90 -1.13 -3.20
N PHE A 98 -4.24 -2.05 -3.93
CA PHE A 98 -4.91 -3.22 -4.52
C PHE A 98 -4.53 -4.58 -3.90
N PHE A 99 -3.52 -4.67 -3.03
CA PHE A 99 -3.01 -5.94 -2.49
C PHE A 99 -3.19 -6.03 -0.97
N CYS A 100 -3.92 -7.05 -0.51
CA CYS A 100 -3.81 -7.55 0.85
C CYS A 100 -2.47 -8.30 0.96
N CYS A 101 -1.64 -7.98 1.95
CA CYS A 101 -0.33 -8.60 2.09
C CYS A 101 -0.37 -10.03 2.65
N GLY A 102 -1.53 -10.47 3.18
CA GLY A 102 -1.57 -11.66 4.03
C GLY A 102 -1.03 -11.35 5.43
N CYS A 103 -0.94 -12.39 6.25
CA CYS A 103 -0.53 -12.35 7.65
C CYS A 103 0.35 -13.56 7.99
N GLU A 104 1.40 -13.31 8.75
CA GLU A 104 2.23 -14.32 9.42
C GLU A 104 2.33 -13.96 10.90
N SER A 105 2.63 -14.94 11.76
CA SER A 105 2.82 -14.71 13.19
C SER A 105 3.99 -13.77 13.46
N THR A 106 3.74 -12.67 14.15
CA THR A 106 4.76 -11.73 14.62
C THR A 106 5.20 -12.08 16.05
N ARG A 107 6.01 -11.25 16.70
CA ARG A 107 6.28 -11.41 18.15
C ARG A 107 5.09 -11.04 19.04
N HIS A 108 4.23 -10.13 18.57
CA HIS A 108 3.11 -9.55 19.34
C HIS A 108 1.74 -10.04 18.89
N PHE A 109 1.66 -10.69 17.72
CA PHE A 109 0.41 -11.19 17.15
C PHE A 109 0.63 -12.61 16.65
N LYS A 110 -0.01 -13.60 17.28
CA LYS A 110 0.11 -15.02 16.92
C LYS A 110 -1.12 -15.46 16.16
N VAL A 111 -0.91 -16.05 14.97
CA VAL A 111 -1.96 -16.70 14.18
C VAL A 111 -1.71 -18.20 14.11
N SER A 112 -2.79 -18.97 14.22
CA SER A 112 -2.80 -20.44 14.12
C SER A 112 -2.32 -20.92 12.73
N LYS A 113 -2.70 -20.19 11.67
CA LYS A 113 -2.31 -20.44 10.27
C LYS A 113 -1.97 -19.11 9.57
N PRO A 114 -0.89 -19.03 8.78
CA PRO A 114 -0.63 -17.88 7.92
C PRO A 114 -1.73 -17.67 6.88
N SER A 115 -2.07 -16.40 6.61
CA SER A 115 -3.00 -16.02 5.56
C SER A 115 -2.22 -15.53 4.32
N PRO A 116 -2.44 -16.08 3.11
CA PRO A 116 -1.71 -15.66 1.91
C PRO A 116 -2.19 -14.31 1.38
N GLY A 117 -1.26 -13.53 0.81
CA GLY A 117 -1.58 -12.26 0.16
C GLY A 117 -2.35 -12.43 -1.17
N HIS A 118 -3.26 -11.50 -1.46
CA HIS A 118 -4.12 -11.54 -2.65
C HIS A 118 -4.55 -10.13 -3.09
N PHE A 119 -5.17 -10.02 -4.27
CA PHE A 119 -5.82 -8.78 -4.69
C PHE A 119 -7.07 -8.53 -3.83
N ALA A 120 -7.12 -7.36 -3.19
CA ALA A 120 -8.24 -6.96 -2.34
C ALA A 120 -9.45 -6.59 -3.20
N LYS A 121 -10.60 -7.22 -2.95
CA LYS A 121 -11.87 -6.99 -3.68
C LYS A 121 -12.28 -5.51 -3.66
N ALA A 122 -12.14 -4.88 -2.50
CA ALA A 122 -12.34 -3.46 -2.30
C ALA A 122 -11.24 -2.89 -1.38
N SER A 123 -11.09 -1.58 -1.38
CA SER A 123 -10.26 -0.87 -0.41
C SER A 123 -10.68 0.60 -0.39
N ARG A 124 -11.23 1.06 0.74
CA ARG A 124 -11.54 2.47 0.99
C ARG A 124 -10.55 2.96 2.03
N PHE A 125 -9.79 4.00 1.72
CA PHE A 125 -8.81 4.61 2.62
C PHE A 125 -9.39 5.87 3.24
N SER A 126 -9.37 5.99 4.57
CA SER A 126 -9.91 7.14 5.28
C SER A 126 -8.88 7.85 6.16
N LYS A 127 -8.95 9.19 6.15
CA LYS A 127 -8.26 10.07 7.12
C LYS A 127 -8.83 9.93 8.53
N THR A 128 -10.14 9.72 8.66
CA THR A 128 -10.80 9.60 9.98
C THR A 128 -10.37 8.31 10.65
N SER A 129 -10.38 7.20 9.90
CA SER A 129 -9.83 5.92 10.36
C SER A 129 -8.36 6.09 10.76
N GLY A 130 -7.52 6.66 9.88
CA GLY A 130 -6.10 6.87 10.17
C GLY A 130 -5.81 7.78 11.38
N ARG A 131 -6.66 8.75 11.71
CA ARG A 131 -6.52 9.58 12.93
C ARG A 131 -6.65 8.74 14.21
N SER A 132 -7.41 7.65 14.20
CA SER A 132 -7.52 6.72 15.34
C SER A 132 -6.27 5.86 15.56
N PHE A 133 -5.35 5.77 14.60
CA PHE A 133 -4.06 5.06 14.70
C PHE A 133 -2.90 5.95 15.16
N LEU A 134 -3.16 7.22 15.47
CA LEU A 134 -2.16 8.18 15.90
C LEU A 134 -2.27 8.43 17.40
N ALA A 135 -1.21 8.09 18.15
CA ALA A 135 -1.05 8.49 19.54
C ALA A 135 -1.22 10.02 19.70
N LYS A 136 -1.67 10.50 20.88
CA LYS A 136 -2.02 11.92 21.15
C LYS A 136 -0.99 12.91 20.60
N LYS A 137 0.29 12.72 20.92
CA LYS A 137 1.46 13.51 20.46
C LYS A 137 1.77 13.46 18.94
N CYS A 138 1.13 12.56 18.20
CA CYS A 138 1.27 12.36 16.76
C CYS A 138 0.01 12.79 15.98
N ARG A 139 -1.07 13.26 16.62
CA ARG A 139 -2.34 13.61 15.97
C ARG A 139 -2.26 14.71 14.88
N ALA A 140 -1.15 15.46 14.82
CA ALA A 140 -0.86 16.42 13.75
C ALA A 140 -0.39 15.77 12.44
N ASP A 141 0.03 14.51 12.48
CA ASP A 141 0.38 13.75 11.27
C ASP A 141 -0.88 13.38 10.48
N LEU A 142 -0.74 13.21 9.16
CA LEU A 142 -1.83 12.73 8.32
C LEU A 142 -1.52 11.30 7.87
N LEU A 143 -2.33 10.37 8.36
CA LEU A 143 -2.34 8.96 7.99
C LEU A 143 -3.68 8.62 7.33
N TYR A 144 -3.64 7.88 6.23
CA TYR A 144 -4.79 7.16 5.69
C TYR A 144 -4.69 5.69 6.08
N VAL A 145 -5.77 5.09 6.59
CA VAL A 145 -5.87 3.63 6.83
C VAL A 145 -7.06 3.07 6.04
N SER A 146 -6.89 1.88 5.48
CA SER A 146 -7.96 1.14 4.82
C SER A 146 -8.89 0.47 5.83
N ASP A 147 -10.12 0.21 5.43
CA ASP A 147 -10.90 -0.84 6.09
C ASP A 147 -10.14 -2.19 5.98
N PRO A 148 -10.27 -3.12 6.96
CA PRO A 148 -9.63 -4.43 6.90
C PRO A 148 -10.08 -5.26 5.69
N CYS A 149 -9.20 -6.16 5.26
CA CYS A 149 -9.60 -7.35 4.52
C CYS A 149 -9.90 -8.46 5.53
N GLU A 150 -11.10 -9.00 5.51
CA GLU A 150 -11.53 -10.11 6.38
C GLU A 150 -11.01 -11.45 5.86
N HIS A 151 -10.50 -12.28 6.78
CA HIS A 151 -9.99 -13.61 6.51
C HIS A 151 -10.53 -14.61 7.55
N PRO A 152 -11.48 -15.48 7.16
CA PRO A 152 -12.00 -16.51 8.05
C PRO A 152 -10.92 -17.49 8.51
N THR A 153 -10.84 -17.67 9.83
CA THR A 153 -9.89 -18.56 10.51
C THR A 153 -10.54 -19.92 10.85
N GLY A 154 -11.85 -19.91 11.14
CA GLY A 154 -12.72 -21.08 11.28
C GLY A 154 -13.96 -20.75 12.12
N ASP A 155 -14.92 -21.67 12.21
CA ASP A 155 -16.25 -21.44 12.83
C ASP A 155 -16.24 -21.11 14.36
N LYS A 156 -15.07 -20.94 14.97
CA LYS A 156 -14.86 -20.71 16.41
C LYS A 156 -13.71 -19.75 16.76
N GLU A 157 -12.99 -19.22 15.76
CA GLU A 157 -11.91 -18.25 15.97
C GLU A 157 -12.39 -16.89 15.43
N ASP A 158 -11.97 -15.80 16.07
CA ASP A 158 -12.24 -14.44 15.59
C ASP A 158 -11.71 -14.27 14.15
N ASP A 159 -12.46 -13.54 13.32
CA ASP A 159 -12.06 -13.28 11.93
C ASP A 159 -10.78 -12.43 11.90
N LEU A 160 -9.84 -12.78 11.02
CA LEU A 160 -8.57 -12.07 10.91
C LEU A 160 -8.72 -10.86 9.97
N GLY A 161 -8.64 -9.66 10.53
CA GLY A 161 -8.62 -8.40 9.79
C GLY A 161 -7.21 -7.98 9.37
N ILE A 162 -6.99 -7.77 8.07
CA ILE A 162 -5.69 -7.32 7.52
C ILE A 162 -5.84 -5.93 6.90
N TYR A 163 -5.25 -4.92 7.52
CA TYR A 163 -5.40 -3.51 7.15
C TYR A 163 -4.05 -2.88 6.76
N ARG A 164 -4.14 -1.74 6.07
CA ARG A 164 -2.98 -1.09 5.45
C ARG A 164 -3.17 0.41 5.42
N GLY A 165 -2.08 1.16 5.36
CA GLY A 165 -2.15 2.62 5.46
C GLY A 165 -0.96 3.35 4.89
N VAL A 166 -1.10 4.65 4.65
CA VAL A 166 -0.04 5.49 4.11
C VAL A 166 -0.04 6.87 4.77
N PHE A 167 1.13 7.23 5.29
CA PHE A 167 1.40 8.55 5.85
C PHE A 167 1.70 9.57 4.75
N LYS A 168 1.16 10.78 4.89
CA LYS A 168 1.63 11.97 4.17
C LYS A 168 2.95 12.42 4.80
N GLY A 169 4.03 12.48 4.00
CA GLY A 169 5.27 13.13 4.41
C GLY A 169 5.98 12.50 5.62
N PHE A 170 5.91 11.17 5.77
CA PHE A 170 6.41 10.44 6.95
C PHE A 170 7.85 10.77 7.38
N SER A 171 8.73 11.12 6.44
CA SER A 171 10.11 11.55 6.75
C SER A 171 10.18 12.76 7.69
N ARG A 172 9.12 13.58 7.74
CA ARG A 172 8.98 14.80 8.58
C ARG A 172 7.89 14.67 9.66
N SER A 173 7.35 13.47 9.89
CA SER A 173 6.22 13.26 10.81
C SER A 173 6.63 13.26 12.29
N ARG A 174 5.69 13.63 13.18
CA ARG A 174 5.85 13.50 14.64
C ARG A 174 5.97 12.02 15.04
N THR A 175 5.30 11.12 14.33
CA THR A 175 5.40 9.66 14.49
C THR A 175 6.84 9.18 14.26
N ARG A 176 7.49 9.59 13.17
CA ARG A 176 8.89 9.25 12.90
C ARG A 176 9.83 9.87 13.92
N ALA A 177 9.58 11.12 14.34
CA ALA A 177 10.34 11.77 15.40
C ALA A 177 10.23 10.99 16.73
N CYS A 178 9.04 10.49 17.08
CA CYS A 178 8.84 9.66 18.27
C CYS A 178 9.55 8.30 18.18
N LEU A 179 9.54 7.64 17.03
CA LEU A 179 10.25 6.38 16.80
C LEU A 179 11.77 6.54 16.99
N ILE A 180 12.34 7.62 16.43
CA ILE A 180 13.77 7.94 16.56
C ILE A 180 14.11 8.37 18.00
N GLY A 181 13.31 9.26 18.60
CA GLY A 181 13.54 9.74 19.97
C GLY A 181 13.42 8.67 21.05
N ARG A 182 12.58 7.64 20.82
CA ARG A 182 12.50 6.43 21.66
C ARG A 182 13.57 5.36 21.31
N GLN A 183 14.48 5.65 20.38
CA GLN A 183 15.53 4.74 19.91
C GLN A 183 15.00 3.37 19.45
N VAL A 184 13.79 3.34 18.88
CA VAL A 184 13.15 2.07 18.48
C VAL A 184 13.91 1.46 17.32
N GLY A 185 14.37 0.22 17.50
CA GLY A 185 15.02 -0.57 16.47
C GLY A 185 14.09 -0.84 15.28
N LEU A 186 14.67 -0.95 14.09
CA LEU A 186 13.98 -1.50 12.92
C LEU A 186 13.95 -3.03 13.05
N GLU A 187 12.85 -3.65 12.64
CA GLU A 187 12.72 -5.10 12.62
C GLU A 187 13.67 -5.70 11.57
N GLU A 188 14.47 -6.69 11.98
CA GLU A 188 15.49 -7.30 11.10
C GLU A 188 14.88 -8.32 10.13
N GLY A 189 13.97 -9.17 10.63
CA GLY A 189 13.29 -10.21 9.85
C GLY A 189 12.09 -9.72 9.04
N MET A 190 11.63 -8.48 9.22
CA MET A 190 10.39 -7.97 8.61
C MET A 190 10.67 -6.82 7.64
N ARG A 191 9.99 -6.85 6.49
CA ARG A 191 10.08 -5.81 5.46
C ARG A 191 8.69 -5.43 4.98
N CYS A 192 8.55 -4.17 4.58
CA CYS A 192 7.29 -3.64 4.08
C CYS A 192 6.83 -4.41 2.83
N PRO A 193 5.65 -5.07 2.84
CA PRO A 193 5.18 -5.88 1.72
C PRO A 193 4.92 -5.06 0.45
N TYR A 194 4.80 -3.74 0.57
CA TYR A 194 4.51 -2.82 -0.54
C TYR A 194 5.77 -2.29 -1.24
N CYS A 195 6.89 -2.14 -0.53
CA CYS A 195 8.10 -1.49 -1.08
C CYS A 195 9.45 -2.09 -0.62
N GLY A 196 9.47 -3.23 0.08
CA GLY A 196 10.68 -3.92 0.54
C GLY A 196 11.50 -3.21 1.63
N ALA A 197 11.11 -1.99 2.02
CA ALA A 197 11.85 -1.19 2.97
C ALA A 197 11.70 -1.69 4.43
N ARG A 198 12.72 -1.47 5.26
CA ARG A 198 12.70 -1.82 6.69
C ARG A 198 11.55 -1.15 7.45
N VAL A 199 11.06 -1.80 8.50
CA VAL A 199 9.90 -1.39 9.29
C VAL A 199 10.21 -1.24 10.78
N TRP A 200 9.46 -0.39 11.46
CA TRP A 200 9.33 -0.35 12.91
C TRP A 200 8.03 -1.06 13.32
N SER A 201 8.04 -1.85 14.39
CA SER A 201 6.82 -2.25 15.09
C SER A 201 6.29 -1.08 15.93
N MET A 202 5.03 -0.70 15.71
CA MET A 202 4.38 0.37 16.47
C MET A 202 4.01 -0.06 17.89
N THR A 203 3.80 -1.37 18.08
CA THR A 203 3.54 -2.04 19.36
C THR A 203 4.76 -1.95 20.29
N THR A 204 5.95 -2.38 19.83
CA THR A 204 7.20 -2.18 20.61
C THR A 204 7.57 -0.71 20.76
N ALA A 205 7.20 0.15 19.82
CA ALA A 205 7.39 1.59 20.00
C ALA A 205 6.52 2.20 21.11
N GLY A 206 5.51 1.48 21.63
CA GLY A 206 4.50 2.02 22.54
C GLY A 206 3.70 3.16 21.90
N LEU A 207 3.38 3.04 20.61
CA LEU A 207 2.70 4.07 19.80
C LEU A 207 1.34 3.60 19.25
N VAL A 208 0.85 2.44 19.70
CA VAL A 208 -0.50 1.92 19.44
C VAL A 208 -1.48 2.56 20.43
N PRO A 209 -2.44 3.38 20.01
CA PRO A 209 -3.49 3.91 20.90
C PRO A 209 -4.67 2.92 21.03
N LYS A 210 -5.35 2.88 22.19
CA LYS A 210 -6.62 2.13 22.39
C LYS A 210 -7.64 2.38 21.25
N SER A 211 -7.70 3.63 20.76
CA SER A 211 -8.60 4.04 19.67
C SER A 211 -8.39 3.29 18.33
N ALA A 212 -7.23 2.68 18.10
CA ALA A 212 -7.00 1.88 16.89
C ALA A 212 -7.85 0.60 16.91
N ALA A 213 -7.89 -0.11 18.04
CA ALA A 213 -8.66 -1.34 18.20
C ALA A 213 -10.17 -1.07 18.09
N ARG A 214 -10.65 -0.07 18.83
CA ARG A 214 -12.04 0.41 18.76
C ARG A 214 -12.46 0.85 17.35
N ARG A 215 -11.54 1.41 16.54
CA ARG A 215 -11.82 1.80 15.15
C ARG A 215 -11.92 0.61 14.19
N LEU A 216 -11.28 -0.51 14.51
CA LEU A 216 -11.28 -1.74 13.71
C LEU A 216 -12.40 -2.72 14.10
N GLY A 217 -13.05 -2.54 15.26
CA GLY A 217 -13.90 -3.59 15.84
C GLY A 217 -13.03 -4.75 16.35
N SER A 218 -12.00 -4.42 17.13
CA SER A 218 -11.01 -5.36 17.65
C SER A 218 -10.87 -5.17 19.17
N HIS A 219 -10.65 -6.26 19.91
CA HIS A 219 -10.36 -6.23 21.34
C HIS A 219 -9.12 -5.36 21.67
N SER A 220 -9.06 -4.82 22.88
CA SER A 220 -7.89 -4.06 23.36
C SER A 220 -6.63 -4.94 23.31
N GLY A 221 -5.56 -4.46 22.66
CA GLY A 221 -4.34 -5.24 22.41
C GLY A 221 -4.47 -6.32 21.32
N GLY A 222 -5.65 -6.54 20.73
CA GLY A 222 -5.92 -7.52 19.68
C GLY A 222 -5.37 -7.16 18.30
N LEU A 223 -4.34 -6.32 18.19
CA LEU A 223 -3.77 -5.87 16.92
C LEU A 223 -2.26 -5.58 17.00
N ASP A 224 -1.57 -5.75 15.87
CA ASP A 224 -0.16 -5.37 15.69
C ASP A 224 0.02 -4.71 14.32
N TYR A 225 0.86 -3.67 14.25
CA TYR A 225 1.16 -3.02 12.97
C TYR A 225 2.56 -2.42 12.92
N PHE A 226 3.01 -2.29 11.68
CA PHE A 226 4.36 -1.90 11.32
C PHE A 226 4.32 -0.72 10.36
N VAL A 227 5.25 0.22 10.53
CA VAL A 227 5.41 1.37 9.64
C VAL A 227 6.81 1.37 9.06
N CYS A 228 6.91 1.43 7.74
CA CYS A 228 8.20 1.43 7.05
C CYS A 228 8.84 2.82 6.97
N VAL A 229 10.14 2.88 6.67
CA VAL A 229 10.86 4.15 6.48
C VAL A 229 10.27 5.07 5.40
N ASN A 230 9.45 4.53 4.48
CA ASN A 230 8.71 5.29 3.47
C ASN A 230 7.30 5.74 3.92
N GLY A 231 6.84 5.37 5.11
CA GLY A 231 5.52 5.73 5.64
C GLY A 231 4.37 4.82 5.21
N HIS A 232 4.64 3.62 4.69
CA HIS A 232 3.61 2.60 4.50
C HIS A 232 3.38 1.83 5.80
N LEU A 233 2.11 1.66 6.16
CA LEU A 233 1.61 0.87 7.27
C LEU A 233 1.05 -0.46 6.73
N HIS A 234 1.36 -1.55 7.41
CA HIS A 234 0.62 -2.82 7.31
C HIS A 234 0.37 -3.35 8.72
N GLY A 235 -0.78 -3.96 8.94
CA GLY A 235 -1.18 -4.45 10.25
C GLY A 235 -2.26 -5.52 10.19
N THR A 236 -2.41 -6.20 11.31
CA THR A 236 -3.33 -7.31 11.52
C THR A 236 -4.07 -7.11 12.83
N CYS A 237 -5.31 -7.59 12.91
CA CYS A 237 -6.16 -7.52 14.10
C CYS A 237 -7.12 -8.72 14.14
N TRP A 238 -7.53 -9.10 15.35
CA TRP A 238 -8.69 -9.95 15.55
C TRP A 238 -9.96 -9.11 15.48
N LEU A 239 -10.90 -9.49 14.62
CA LEU A 239 -12.18 -8.82 14.45
C LEU A 239 -13.21 -9.49 15.36
N VAL A 240 -13.83 -8.70 16.22
CA VAL A 240 -14.84 -9.18 17.17
C VAL A 240 -16.11 -9.57 16.40
N PRO A 241 -16.67 -10.77 16.59
CA PRO A 241 -17.92 -11.17 15.97
C PRO A 241 -19.07 -10.23 16.38
N LEU A 242 -19.91 -9.81 15.43
CA LEU A 242 -21.03 -8.88 15.66
C LEU A 242 -22.17 -9.45 16.55
N SER A 243 -21.95 -10.60 17.20
CA SER A 243 -22.88 -11.27 18.11
C SER A 243 -22.37 -11.34 19.55
N SER A 244 -21.24 -10.71 19.87
CA SER A 244 -20.82 -10.51 21.26
C SER A 244 -21.53 -9.28 21.84
N ASP A 245 -22.68 -9.51 22.47
CA ASP A 245 -23.33 -8.51 23.33
C ASP A 245 -22.49 -8.40 24.63
N GLU A 246 -21.47 -7.55 24.61
CA GLU A 246 -20.69 -7.20 25.81
C GLU A 246 -20.74 -5.68 26.05
N ASP A 247 -21.53 -5.30 27.06
CA ASP A 247 -21.64 -3.95 27.62
C ASP A 247 -20.34 -3.58 28.39
N GLU A 248 -19.26 -3.25 27.67
CA GLU A 248 -18.04 -2.70 28.28
C GLU A 248 -18.09 -1.16 28.40
N ASP A 249 -18.72 -0.68 29.48
CA ASP A 249 -18.48 0.66 30.01
C ASP A 249 -17.04 0.78 30.55
N GLU A 250 -16.04 0.90 29.66
CA GLU A 250 -14.68 1.33 30.06
C GLU A 250 -14.76 2.76 30.63
N PRO A 251 -14.25 3.03 31.85
CA PRO A 251 -14.25 4.36 32.44
C PRO A 251 -13.44 5.36 31.59
N GLU A 252 -13.86 6.62 31.62
CA GLU A 252 -13.07 7.73 31.09
C GLU A 252 -11.84 7.96 31.99
N ASP A 253 -10.74 7.27 31.70
CA ASP A 253 -9.46 7.44 32.41
C ASP A 253 -9.01 8.92 32.35
N GLU A 254 -8.96 9.56 33.51
CA GLU A 254 -8.54 10.96 33.70
C GLU A 254 -7.14 11.18 33.10
N GLU A 255 -7.01 12.18 32.22
CA GLU A 255 -5.71 12.48 31.61
C GLU A 255 -4.78 13.16 32.64
N GLU A 256 -3.59 12.61 32.88
CA GLU A 256 -2.56 13.28 33.70
C GLU A 256 -2.24 14.68 33.13
N GLU A 257 -2.77 15.73 33.76
CA GLU A 257 -2.46 17.11 33.43
C GLU A 257 -1.06 17.47 33.94
N VAL A 258 -0.10 17.50 33.03
CA VAL A 258 1.16 18.22 33.27
C VAL A 258 0.86 19.71 33.14
N SER A 259 0.61 20.36 34.28
CA SER A 259 0.28 21.78 34.38
C SER A 259 1.44 22.68 33.88
N GLU A 260 1.25 23.28 32.71
CA GLU A 260 1.94 24.49 32.29
C GLU A 260 0.88 25.56 31.98
N GLY A 261 0.74 26.54 32.88
CA GLY A 261 -0.24 27.61 32.73
C GLY A 261 0.31 28.81 31.95
N ASP A 262 -0.47 29.31 31.00
CA ASP A 262 -0.71 30.74 30.79
C ASP A 262 -2.06 30.93 30.06
N GLY A 263 -2.71 32.07 30.23
CA GLY A 263 -4.06 32.35 29.73
C GLY A 263 -4.11 32.96 28.32
N GLY A 264 -5.31 33.04 27.73
CA GLY A 264 -5.51 33.85 26.52
C GLY A 264 -6.62 33.40 25.57
N ILE A 265 -7.86 33.73 25.89
CA ILE A 265 -9.07 33.62 25.06
C ILE A 265 -8.85 34.09 23.61
N ARG A 266 -9.33 33.33 22.61
CA ARG A 266 -10.18 33.86 21.51
C ARG A 266 -10.85 32.79 20.64
N GLU A 267 -12.16 32.95 20.49
CA GLU A 267 -13.03 32.20 19.58
C GLU A 267 -12.81 32.61 18.12
N VAL A 268 -12.94 31.66 17.18
CA VAL A 268 -13.24 31.95 15.77
C VAL A 268 -14.16 30.86 15.21
N ASP A 269 -15.14 31.27 14.41
CA ASP A 269 -16.27 30.47 13.92
C ASP A 269 -15.94 29.16 13.20
N ASN A 270 -16.88 28.21 13.33
CA ASN A 270 -16.81 26.90 12.72
C ASN A 270 -17.97 26.68 11.73
N GLN A 271 -17.81 27.15 10.49
CA GLN A 271 -18.71 26.88 9.38
C GLN A 271 -17.96 26.36 8.15
N ASP A 272 -17.90 25.04 7.98
CA ASP A 272 -18.25 24.44 6.69
C ASP A 272 -18.70 22.97 6.86
N ARG A 273 -19.94 22.67 6.46
CA ARG A 273 -20.52 21.31 6.45
C ARG A 273 -20.97 20.98 5.02
N THR A 274 -20.06 20.46 4.20
CA THR A 274 -20.43 19.86 2.91
C THR A 274 -20.33 18.34 2.96
N SER A 275 -21.49 17.70 2.80
CA SER A 275 -21.73 16.26 2.84
C SER A 275 -20.85 15.45 1.88
N ALA A 276 -20.32 14.33 2.36
CA ALA A 276 -19.69 13.33 1.49
C ALA A 276 -20.78 12.45 0.85
N SER A 277 -21.15 12.74 -0.40
CA SER A 277 -22.03 11.88 -1.20
C SER A 277 -21.37 10.51 -1.44
N ASP A 278 -22.04 9.44 -1.02
CA ASP A 278 -21.59 8.07 -1.25
C ASP A 278 -21.74 7.65 -2.71
N MET A 279 -20.77 6.87 -3.20
CA MET A 279 -20.85 6.11 -4.44
C MET A 279 -20.02 4.83 -4.29
N GLY A 280 -20.59 3.82 -3.66
CA GLY A 280 -20.11 2.45 -3.79
C GLY A 280 -20.37 1.93 -5.22
N MET A 281 -19.32 1.71 -6.01
CA MET A 281 -19.44 0.89 -7.22
C MET A 281 -19.25 -0.58 -6.87
N GLU A 282 -20.38 -1.30 -6.80
CA GLU A 282 -20.45 -2.73 -6.56
C GLU A 282 -20.11 -3.51 -7.85
N PHE A 283 -19.24 -4.52 -7.75
CA PHE A 283 -18.89 -5.39 -8.89
C PHE A 283 -19.91 -6.53 -9.01
N LYS A 284 -20.92 -6.33 -9.86
CA LYS A 284 -21.95 -7.35 -10.15
C LYS A 284 -21.40 -8.48 -11.01
N GLY A 285 -21.01 -9.58 -10.37
CA GLY A 285 -20.49 -10.78 -11.05
C GLY A 285 -21.58 -11.56 -11.80
N ARG A 286 -21.23 -12.13 -12.95
CA ARG A 286 -21.99 -13.18 -13.65
C ARG A 286 -21.03 -14.12 -14.39
N GLY A 287 -21.39 -15.41 -14.42
CA GLY A 287 -20.80 -16.41 -15.33
C GLY A 287 -19.89 -17.43 -14.65
N LYS A 288 -20.47 -18.50 -14.09
CA LYS A 288 -19.75 -19.78 -14.01
C LYS A 288 -19.42 -20.23 -15.43
N MET A 289 -18.16 -20.54 -15.70
CA MET A 289 -17.76 -21.46 -16.75
C MET A 289 -16.75 -22.43 -16.14
N GLU A 290 -17.14 -23.70 -16.08
CA GLU A 290 -16.24 -24.78 -15.67
C GLU A 290 -15.34 -25.13 -16.86
N MET A 291 -14.03 -25.08 -16.65
CA MET A 291 -13.02 -25.66 -17.53
C MET A 291 -12.04 -26.42 -16.63
N GLY A 292 -11.89 -27.71 -16.91
CA GLY A 292 -11.14 -28.62 -16.05
C GLY A 292 -9.62 -28.52 -16.22
N ASN A 293 -8.95 -28.85 -15.11
CA ASN A 293 -7.57 -29.34 -14.98
C ASN A 293 -6.38 -28.54 -15.55
N SER A 294 -5.48 -28.25 -14.60
CA SER A 294 -4.03 -28.21 -14.73
C SER A 294 -3.42 -27.06 -15.56
N LEU A 295 -2.79 -26.12 -14.86
CA LEU A 295 -1.32 -25.96 -14.82
C LEU A 295 -0.94 -24.73 -13.97
N VAL A 296 0.06 -24.91 -13.08
CA VAL A 296 0.91 -23.92 -12.39
C VAL A 296 0.25 -22.60 -11.93
N GLY A 297 0.05 -22.46 -10.61
CA GLY A 297 -0.57 -21.27 -10.00
C GLY A 297 0.29 -19.98 -10.02
N PRO A 298 -0.33 -18.80 -9.88
CA PRO A 298 0.30 -17.48 -10.10
C PRO A 298 1.32 -17.03 -9.01
N HIS A 299 1.76 -17.93 -8.14
CA HIS A 299 2.61 -17.61 -6.98
C HIS A 299 4.03 -17.13 -7.38
N GLU A 300 4.59 -17.64 -8.48
CA GLU A 300 5.98 -17.35 -8.85
C GLU A 300 6.20 -15.94 -9.47
N VAL A 301 5.14 -15.32 -10.02
CA VAL A 301 5.28 -14.08 -10.82
C VAL A 301 5.60 -12.86 -9.97
N LEU A 302 5.20 -12.83 -8.69
CA LEU A 302 5.52 -11.71 -7.77
C LEU A 302 6.77 -11.94 -6.91
N VAL A 303 7.17 -13.18 -6.64
CA VAL A 303 8.37 -13.48 -5.84
C VAL A 303 9.66 -13.31 -6.67
N GLY A 304 9.62 -13.68 -7.95
CA GLY A 304 10.78 -13.67 -8.85
C GLY A 304 11.39 -12.30 -9.21
N ILE A 305 10.90 -11.19 -8.63
CA ILE A 305 11.35 -9.81 -8.96
C ILE A 305 12.34 -9.24 -7.91
N HIS A 306 12.72 -10.00 -6.87
CA HIS A 306 13.71 -9.57 -5.87
C HIS A 306 14.91 -10.52 -5.60
N GLN A 307 14.99 -11.69 -6.23
CA GLN A 307 16.08 -12.66 -6.00
C GLN A 307 17.09 -12.82 -7.16
N ARG A 308 16.96 -12.08 -8.27
CA ARG A 308 17.86 -12.21 -9.45
C ARG A 308 18.82 -11.03 -9.66
N SER A 309 19.15 -10.28 -8.61
CA SER A 309 20.09 -9.15 -8.66
C SER A 309 21.41 -9.38 -7.90
N GLU A 310 21.62 -10.53 -7.27
CA GLU A 310 22.83 -10.83 -6.47
C GLU A 310 23.66 -12.02 -7.00
N VAL A 311 23.37 -12.54 -8.20
CA VAL A 311 24.12 -13.65 -8.83
C VAL A 311 24.57 -13.29 -10.25
N LEU A 312 25.31 -12.18 -10.39
CA LEU A 312 26.12 -11.81 -11.57
C LEU A 312 27.27 -10.86 -11.15
N SER A 313 27.96 -11.20 -10.05
CA SER A 313 29.16 -10.48 -9.58
C SER A 313 30.11 -11.41 -8.82
N SER A 314 30.45 -12.52 -9.48
CA SER A 314 31.60 -13.40 -9.24
C SER A 314 32.02 -13.99 -10.58
#